data_AF-A0A945TED0-F1
#
_entry.id   AF-A0A945TED0-F1
#
_cell.length_a   1.000
_cell.length_b   1.000
_cell.length_c   1.000
_cell.angle_alpha   90.00
_cell.angle_beta   90.00
_cell.angle_gamma   90.00
#
_symmetry.space_group_name_H-M   'P 1'
#
loop_
_entity.id
_entity.type
_entity.pdbx_description
1 polymer ?
#
loop_
_entity_poly.entity_id
_entity_poly.type
_entity_poly.pdbx_seq_one_letter_code
_entity_poly.pdbx_strand_id
1 'polypeptide(L)'
;MKYPLIILCLLALPIVVTAEESSGALAKTGQTQCYDLYGSEISCEGTGQDGDHQSGRDSEGRFQDNGDGTVTDLFTNLIWTKKVNCVEFVNWQQALDYANSLESGMCGLTDGSTQGDWRLPNIRELDSLVGRKVTGSVSGLNFPDGHPFVVDSSSRYWSWSSSTQPPDTRNAHASVLYGGMSALLKTRTDVAGGWAVRDGVGEPNTCMVETLPDSDCDSIPDYFDSCPSTEAGEMVGDNGCSITQTCSCDEFRNHGHYVKCVVSFSEVLSSMGLVNSKQQSDLVSDAAGACNDFIDDDDDDDDDDDDDDDDDDDDDDDDDDDD
;
A
#
# COMPACT_ATOMS: atom_id res chain seq x y z
N MET A 1 -41.93 64.35 -19.80
CA MET A 1 -41.04 63.58 -20.70
C MET A 1 -40.92 62.19 -20.11
N LYS A 2 -41.34 61.18 -20.86
CA LYS A 2 -41.42 59.77 -20.46
C LYS A 2 -40.04 59.13 -20.68
N TYR A 3 -39.43 58.55 -19.66
CA TYR A 3 -38.28 57.64 -19.83
C TYR A 3 -38.72 56.22 -19.43
N PRO A 4 -38.50 55.21 -20.29
CA PRO A 4 -39.10 53.89 -20.13
C PRO A 4 -38.34 53.04 -19.11
N LEU A 5 -39.09 52.19 -18.39
CA LEU A 5 -38.58 51.08 -17.60
C LEU A 5 -37.82 50.12 -18.54
N ILE A 6 -36.50 49.98 -18.36
CA ILE A 6 -35.73 48.90 -18.97
C ILE A 6 -35.80 47.72 -18.00
N ILE A 7 -36.70 46.77 -18.29
CA ILE A 7 -36.73 45.47 -17.62
C ILE A 7 -35.54 44.68 -18.17
N LEU A 8 -34.47 44.60 -17.38
CA LEU A 8 -33.34 43.73 -17.64
C LEU A 8 -33.79 42.29 -17.36
N CYS A 9 -34.19 41.58 -18.42
CA CYS A 9 -34.50 40.16 -18.39
C CYS A 9 -33.19 39.37 -18.21
N LEU A 10 -32.89 39.00 -16.95
CA LEU A 10 -31.82 38.04 -16.63
C LEU A 10 -32.26 36.66 -17.13
N LEU A 11 -31.83 36.32 -18.35
CA LEU A 11 -31.90 34.95 -18.85
C LEU A 11 -30.89 34.11 -18.07
N ALA A 12 -31.38 33.32 -17.13
CA ALA A 12 -30.61 32.26 -16.50
C ALA A 12 -30.28 31.21 -17.57
N LEU A 13 -29.04 31.21 -18.06
CA LEU A 13 -28.51 30.12 -18.87
C LEU A 13 -28.37 28.89 -17.94
N PRO A 14 -28.86 27.70 -18.34
CA PRO A 14 -28.62 26.50 -17.56
C PRO A 14 -27.12 26.20 -17.58
N ILE A 15 -26.49 26.31 -16.41
CA ILE A 15 -25.15 25.77 -16.19
C ILE A 15 -25.31 24.24 -16.32
N VAL A 16 -24.90 23.71 -17.47
CA VAL A 16 -24.71 22.27 -17.61
C VAL A 16 -23.43 21.95 -16.84
N VAL A 17 -23.58 21.52 -15.59
CA VAL A 17 -22.51 20.87 -14.85
C VAL A 17 -22.35 19.50 -15.49
N THR A 18 -21.34 19.35 -16.34
CA THR A 18 -20.87 18.01 -16.71
C THR A 18 -20.20 17.44 -15.48
N ALA A 19 -20.80 16.38 -14.90
CA ALA A 19 -20.12 15.56 -13.92
C ALA A 19 -18.92 14.91 -14.63
N GLU A 20 -17.71 15.32 -14.28
CA GLU A 20 -16.52 14.55 -14.62
C GLU A 20 -16.47 13.36 -13.66
N GLU A 21 -16.46 12.15 -14.23
CA GLU A 21 -16.20 10.92 -13.49
C GLU A 21 -14.85 11.04 -12.78
N SER A 22 -14.88 11.11 -11.45
CA SER A 22 -13.68 11.18 -10.63
C SER A 22 -13.88 10.27 -9.42
N SER A 23 -13.27 9.10 -9.45
CA SER A 23 -13.25 8.19 -8.30
C SER A 23 -12.29 7.02 -8.59
N GLY A 24 -11.19 6.90 -7.85
CA GLY A 24 -10.41 5.65 -7.74
C GLY A 24 -9.54 5.24 -8.93
N ALA A 25 -9.35 6.10 -9.93
CA ALA A 25 -8.54 5.76 -11.09
C ALA A 25 -7.05 5.98 -10.79
N LEU A 26 -6.23 4.91 -10.89
CA LEU A 26 -4.77 5.01 -11.00
C LEU A 26 -4.38 6.12 -11.98
N ALA A 27 -3.26 6.81 -11.78
CA ALA A 27 -2.82 7.80 -12.76
C ALA A 27 -2.69 7.14 -14.15
N LYS A 28 -3.13 7.84 -15.20
CA LYS A 28 -2.84 7.40 -16.57
C LYS A 28 -1.34 7.18 -16.68
N THR A 29 -0.95 6.10 -17.35
CA THR A 29 0.48 5.77 -17.49
C THR A 29 1.23 6.82 -18.33
N GLY A 30 0.49 7.62 -19.11
CA GLY A 30 1.04 8.59 -20.06
C GLY A 30 1.41 7.99 -21.42
N GLN A 31 1.27 6.66 -21.60
CA GLN A 31 1.39 6.04 -22.92
C GLN A 31 0.20 6.47 -23.78
N THR A 32 0.44 7.19 -24.87
CA THR A 32 -0.60 7.69 -25.80
C THR A 32 -0.53 7.02 -27.18
N GLN A 33 0.50 6.21 -27.42
CA GLN A 33 0.78 5.54 -28.70
C GLN A 33 0.65 4.02 -28.53
N CYS A 34 0.25 3.35 -29.60
CA CYS A 34 0.12 1.90 -29.67
C CYS A 34 1.12 1.33 -30.67
N TYR A 35 1.61 0.11 -30.40
CA TYR A 35 2.67 -0.49 -31.19
C TYR A 35 2.31 -1.91 -31.65
N ASP A 36 2.85 -2.33 -32.79
CA ASP A 36 2.79 -3.73 -33.21
C ASP A 36 3.83 -4.59 -32.47
N LEU A 37 3.85 -5.90 -32.77
CA LEU A 37 4.79 -6.86 -32.17
C LEU A 37 6.27 -6.57 -32.52
N TYR A 38 6.53 -5.68 -33.48
CA TYR A 38 7.86 -5.27 -33.91
C TYR A 38 8.26 -3.89 -33.34
N GLY A 39 7.39 -3.27 -32.52
CA GLY A 39 7.61 -1.96 -31.92
C GLY A 39 7.36 -0.78 -32.86
N SER A 40 6.71 -1.01 -34.01
CA SER A 40 6.32 0.07 -34.92
C SER A 40 5.00 0.69 -34.48
N GLU A 41 4.89 2.02 -34.53
CA GLU A 41 3.66 2.73 -34.17
C GLU A 41 2.50 2.35 -35.11
N ILE A 42 1.34 2.08 -34.52
CA ILE A 42 0.09 1.73 -35.21
C ILE A 42 -1.07 2.58 -34.66
N SER A 43 -2.20 2.57 -35.37
CA SER A 43 -3.45 3.14 -34.83
C SER A 43 -3.85 2.42 -33.55
N CYS A 44 -4.27 3.18 -32.54
CA CYS A 44 -4.70 2.62 -31.26
C CYS A 44 -6.07 1.94 -31.31
N GLU A 45 -6.97 2.38 -32.19
CA GLU A 45 -8.38 1.95 -32.19
C GLU A 45 -8.53 0.42 -32.18
N GLY A 46 -9.09 -0.10 -31.09
CA GLY A 46 -9.40 -1.52 -30.94
C GLY A 46 -8.20 -2.43 -30.69
N THR A 47 -7.04 -1.85 -30.34
CA THR A 47 -5.85 -2.62 -30.00
C THR A 47 -5.89 -3.16 -28.57
N GLY A 48 -6.69 -2.55 -27.69
CA GLY A 48 -6.72 -2.88 -26.26
C GLY A 48 -5.42 -2.54 -25.52
N GLN A 49 -4.53 -1.75 -26.14
CA GLN A 49 -3.32 -1.25 -25.51
C GLN A 49 -3.62 -0.03 -24.65
N ASP A 50 -2.70 0.35 -23.77
CA ASP A 50 -2.89 1.51 -22.90
C ASP A 50 -3.08 2.81 -23.70
N GLY A 51 -2.42 2.93 -24.86
CA GLY A 51 -2.65 4.03 -25.82
C GLY A 51 -4.09 4.13 -26.35
N ASP A 52 -4.84 3.01 -26.40
CA ASP A 52 -6.23 2.93 -26.84
C ASP A 52 -7.20 3.22 -25.68
N HIS A 53 -6.91 2.65 -24.51
CA HIS A 53 -7.77 2.79 -23.34
C HIS A 53 -7.64 4.14 -22.64
N GLN A 54 -6.41 4.67 -22.52
CA GLN A 54 -6.10 5.86 -21.72
C GLN A 54 -6.71 5.80 -20.31
N SER A 55 -6.79 4.59 -19.73
CA SER A 55 -7.41 4.37 -18.43
C SER A 55 -6.63 5.09 -17.34
N GLY A 56 -7.35 5.72 -16.42
CA GLY A 56 -6.73 6.41 -15.30
C GLY A 56 -7.06 7.90 -15.22
N ARG A 57 -6.67 8.52 -14.13
CA ARG A 57 -6.77 9.96 -13.91
C ARG A 57 -5.60 10.69 -14.55
N ASP A 58 -5.84 11.85 -15.16
CA ASP A 58 -4.75 12.72 -15.62
C ASP A 58 -3.83 13.12 -14.45
N SER A 59 -2.54 13.18 -14.73
CA SER A 59 -1.51 13.47 -13.71
C SER A 59 -1.35 14.95 -13.38
N GLU A 60 -2.13 15.81 -14.04
CA GLU A 60 -2.12 17.25 -13.78
C GLU A 60 -2.54 17.53 -12.33
N GLY A 61 -1.72 18.31 -11.61
CA GLY A 61 -1.95 18.62 -10.21
C GLY A 61 -1.68 17.48 -9.23
N ARG A 62 -1.15 16.33 -9.66
CA ARG A 62 -0.77 15.22 -8.76
C ARG A 62 0.32 15.62 -7.76
N PHE A 63 1.29 16.41 -8.22
CA PHE A 63 2.48 16.72 -7.42
C PHE A 63 2.44 18.14 -6.87
N GLN A 64 2.62 18.26 -5.55
CA GLN A 64 2.75 19.52 -4.85
C GLN A 64 4.19 19.72 -4.40
N ASP A 65 4.85 20.74 -4.91
CA ASP A 65 6.16 21.19 -4.42
C ASP A 65 5.97 21.99 -3.12
N ASN A 66 6.57 21.52 -2.03
CA ASN A 66 6.42 22.13 -0.72
C ASN A 66 7.38 23.32 -0.50
N GLY A 67 8.32 23.54 -1.44
CA GLY A 67 9.29 24.64 -1.36
C GLY A 67 10.39 24.46 -0.30
N ASP A 68 10.42 23.29 0.35
CA ASP A 68 11.37 22.91 1.40
C ASP A 68 12.31 21.76 0.98
N GLY A 69 12.41 21.52 -0.32
CA GLY A 69 13.18 20.40 -0.88
C GLY A 69 12.39 19.09 -0.98
N THR A 70 11.11 19.07 -0.59
CA THR A 70 10.22 17.91 -0.72
C THR A 70 9.09 18.13 -1.72
N VAL A 71 8.49 17.02 -2.18
CA VAL A 71 7.35 16.99 -3.09
C VAL A 71 6.32 16.00 -2.54
N THR A 72 5.09 16.46 -2.33
CA THR A 72 3.97 15.59 -1.95
C THR A 72 3.30 15.04 -3.21
N ASP A 73 3.19 13.72 -3.29
CA ASP A 73 2.33 13.04 -4.26
C ASP A 73 0.92 12.91 -3.68
N LEU A 74 -0.01 13.74 -4.17
CA LEU A 74 -1.38 13.83 -3.65
C LEU A 74 -2.23 12.59 -4.00
N PHE A 75 -1.75 11.68 -4.85
CA PHE A 75 -2.47 10.44 -5.14
C PHE A 75 -2.10 9.32 -4.17
N THR A 76 -0.89 9.37 -3.59
CA THR A 76 -0.37 8.34 -2.69
C THR A 76 -0.13 8.85 -1.27
N ASN A 77 -0.24 10.17 -1.05
CA ASN A 77 0.15 10.87 0.17
C ASN A 77 1.62 10.66 0.59
N LEU A 78 2.46 10.18 -0.33
CA LEU A 78 3.89 10.02 -0.11
C LEU A 78 4.62 11.34 -0.31
N ILE A 79 5.59 11.61 0.54
CA ILE A 79 6.50 12.74 0.41
C ILE A 79 7.84 12.23 -0.12
N TRP A 80 8.27 12.80 -1.23
CA TRP A 80 9.49 12.46 -1.94
C TRP A 80 10.51 13.57 -1.81
N THR A 81 11.81 13.24 -1.81
CA THR A 81 12.82 14.29 -2.00
C THR A 81 12.69 14.86 -3.41
N LYS A 82 12.66 16.19 -3.54
CA LYS A 82 12.54 16.86 -4.84
C LYS A 82 13.72 16.55 -5.76
N LYS A 83 14.91 16.48 -5.17
CA LYS A 83 16.14 16.06 -5.84
C LYS A 83 16.26 14.54 -5.75
N VAL A 84 16.25 13.90 -6.91
CA VAL A 84 16.17 12.43 -7.02
C VAL A 84 17.52 11.76 -6.82
N ASN A 85 18.61 12.46 -7.14
CA ASN A 85 19.97 11.93 -7.22
C ASN A 85 20.92 12.47 -6.14
N CYS A 86 20.44 12.64 -4.91
CA CYS A 86 21.29 13.12 -3.81
C CYS A 86 22.37 12.14 -3.36
N VAL A 87 22.17 10.84 -3.62
CA VAL A 87 23.23 9.83 -3.55
C VAL A 87 23.25 9.06 -4.86
N GLU A 88 24.44 8.86 -5.41
CA GLU A 88 24.65 8.15 -6.66
C GLU A 88 25.73 7.08 -6.49
N PHE A 89 25.68 6.04 -7.33
CA PHE A 89 26.71 5.01 -7.43
C PHE A 89 27.04 4.30 -6.11
N VAL A 90 26.00 3.93 -5.36
CA VAL A 90 26.11 3.18 -4.11
C VAL A 90 25.52 1.78 -4.27
N ASN A 91 26.01 0.83 -3.45
CA ASN A 91 25.37 -0.48 -3.36
C ASN A 91 24.05 -0.39 -2.57
N TRP A 92 23.26 -1.46 -2.61
CA TRP A 92 21.93 -1.48 -2.00
C TRP A 92 21.92 -1.17 -0.50
N GLN A 93 22.86 -1.72 0.27
CA GLN A 93 22.95 -1.44 1.71
C GLN A 93 23.29 0.02 1.98
N GLN A 94 24.22 0.59 1.22
CA GLN A 94 24.57 2.00 1.34
C GLN A 94 23.40 2.94 0.98
N ALA A 95 22.52 2.54 0.06
CA ALA A 95 21.32 3.31 -0.25
C ALA A 95 20.29 3.28 0.89
N LEU A 96 20.11 2.12 1.55
CA LEU A 96 19.29 2.01 2.75
C LEU A 96 19.86 2.85 3.89
N ASP A 97 21.16 2.77 4.13
CA ASP A 97 21.83 3.53 5.19
C ASP A 97 21.72 5.04 4.92
N TYR A 98 21.91 5.45 3.65
CA TYR A 98 21.74 6.83 3.23
C TYR A 98 20.34 7.36 3.51
N ALA A 99 19.30 6.65 3.04
CA ALA A 99 17.91 7.07 3.24
C ALA A 99 17.60 7.21 4.74
N ASN A 100 17.98 6.21 5.55
CA ASN A 100 17.78 6.26 7.00
C ASN A 100 18.56 7.40 7.67
N SER A 101 19.70 7.82 7.11
CA SER A 101 20.52 8.92 7.64
C SER A 101 20.06 10.31 7.21
N LEU A 102 19.14 10.40 6.25
CA LEU A 102 18.73 11.66 5.64
C LEU A 102 17.93 12.49 6.65
N GLU A 103 18.23 13.79 6.70
CA GLU A 103 17.57 14.76 7.58
C GLU A 103 17.56 16.16 6.96
N SER A 104 16.80 17.07 7.57
CA SER A 104 16.73 18.47 7.18
C SER A 104 18.11 19.12 7.23
N GLY A 105 18.47 19.86 6.18
CA GLY A 105 19.80 20.42 5.95
C GLY A 105 20.66 19.59 4.99
N MET A 106 20.29 18.35 4.71
CA MET A 106 20.91 17.50 3.69
C MET A 106 20.11 17.52 2.39
N CYS A 107 20.72 17.23 1.24
CA CYS A 107 20.00 17.06 -0.04
C CYS A 107 19.13 18.28 -0.47
N GLY A 108 19.33 19.46 0.12
CA GLY A 108 18.49 20.64 -0.11
C GLY A 108 17.18 20.66 0.68
N LEU A 109 17.02 19.77 1.66
CA LEU A 109 15.89 19.72 2.57
C LEU A 109 15.95 20.84 3.60
N THR A 110 14.80 21.46 3.86
CA THR A 110 14.57 22.43 4.93
C THR A 110 13.23 22.16 5.63
N ASP A 111 12.81 20.90 5.63
CA ASP A 111 11.48 20.42 6.02
C ASP A 111 11.37 20.03 7.51
N GLY A 112 12.47 20.16 8.25
CA GLY A 112 12.53 19.77 9.67
C GLY A 112 12.60 18.26 9.91
N SER A 113 12.78 17.43 8.86
CA SER A 113 13.01 16.00 9.02
C SER A 113 14.25 15.70 9.87
N THR A 114 14.20 14.56 10.55
CA THR A 114 15.28 14.01 11.36
C THR A 114 15.68 12.62 10.86
N GLN A 115 16.86 12.18 11.27
CA GLN A 115 17.34 10.84 10.97
C GLN A 115 16.30 9.76 11.33
N GLY A 116 15.97 8.90 10.36
CA GLY A 116 14.98 7.84 10.49
C GLY A 116 13.61 8.16 9.89
N ASP A 117 13.33 9.43 9.56
CA ASP A 117 12.07 9.81 8.91
C ASP A 117 11.99 9.32 7.45
N TRP A 118 13.13 9.12 6.82
CA TRP A 118 13.24 8.80 5.40
C TRP A 118 13.61 7.33 5.18
N ARG A 119 12.99 6.72 4.17
CA ARG A 119 13.24 5.34 3.76
C ARG A 119 13.45 5.23 2.26
N LEU A 120 14.00 4.09 1.84
CA LEU A 120 14.05 3.73 0.43
C LEU A 120 12.66 3.24 -0.01
N PRO A 121 12.12 3.70 -1.15
CA PRO A 121 10.80 3.33 -1.61
C PRO A 121 10.75 1.85 -1.98
N ASN A 122 9.59 1.24 -1.80
CA ASN A 122 9.34 -0.09 -2.31
C ASN A 122 9.08 -0.03 -3.83
N ILE A 123 8.99 -1.21 -4.45
CA ILE A 123 8.87 -1.28 -5.89
C ILE A 123 7.56 -0.74 -6.46
N ARG A 124 6.46 -0.85 -5.73
CA ARG A 124 5.15 -0.33 -6.15
C ARG A 124 5.13 1.19 -6.08
N GLU A 125 5.72 1.77 -5.04
CA GLU A 125 5.86 3.22 -4.89
C GLU A 125 6.68 3.81 -6.04
N LEU A 126 7.82 3.19 -6.38
CA LEU A 126 8.62 3.62 -7.53
C LEU A 126 7.86 3.46 -8.85
N ASP A 127 7.21 2.31 -9.10
CA ASP A 127 6.48 2.06 -10.35
C ASP A 127 5.29 3.01 -10.51
N SER A 128 4.67 3.46 -9.40
CA SER A 128 3.60 4.47 -9.42
C SER A 128 4.03 5.83 -9.99
N LEU A 129 5.33 6.12 -9.99
CA LEU A 129 5.89 7.34 -10.53
C LEU A 129 6.40 7.18 -11.96
N VAL A 130 6.57 5.96 -12.47
CA VAL A 130 7.15 5.73 -13.79
C VAL A 130 6.11 6.02 -14.89
N GLY A 131 6.38 7.04 -15.71
CA GLY A 131 5.65 7.30 -16.95
C GLY A 131 5.99 6.27 -18.03
N ARG A 132 4.99 5.88 -18.83
CA ARG A 132 5.11 4.95 -19.96
C ARG A 132 5.06 5.66 -21.32
N LYS A 133 5.10 6.99 -21.32
CA LYS A 133 5.17 7.80 -22.53
C LYS A 133 6.48 7.51 -23.26
N VAL A 134 6.40 7.00 -24.49
CA VAL A 134 7.55 6.87 -25.37
C VAL A 134 7.78 8.24 -26.03
N THR A 135 8.37 9.16 -25.29
CA THR A 135 8.95 10.37 -25.86
C THR A 135 10.42 10.39 -25.50
N GLY A 136 11.28 10.81 -26.43
CA GLY A 136 12.70 10.95 -26.16
C GLY A 136 12.91 11.87 -24.96
N SER A 137 13.11 11.29 -23.78
CA SER A 137 13.23 12.00 -22.52
C SER A 137 14.37 12.99 -22.61
N VAL A 138 14.04 14.27 -22.76
CA VAL A 138 14.93 15.36 -22.42
C VAL A 138 15.15 15.26 -20.91
N SER A 139 16.36 14.86 -20.51
CA SER A 139 16.85 14.80 -19.11
C SER A 139 16.75 13.46 -18.37
N GLY A 140 16.26 12.38 -19.00
CA GLY A 140 16.34 11.03 -18.43
C GLY A 140 15.43 10.73 -17.23
N LEU A 141 14.43 11.58 -17.01
CA LEU A 141 13.26 11.33 -16.16
C LEU A 141 12.04 11.10 -17.04
N ASN A 142 11.33 10.00 -16.83
CA ASN A 142 10.09 9.62 -17.47
C ASN A 142 9.08 9.44 -16.34
N PHE A 143 8.59 10.57 -15.86
CA PHE A 143 7.58 10.69 -14.82
C PHE A 143 6.34 11.36 -15.42
N PRO A 144 5.16 11.26 -14.78
CA PRO A 144 3.95 11.93 -15.25
C PRO A 144 4.16 13.43 -15.45
N ASP A 145 3.47 13.98 -16.46
CA ASP A 145 3.60 15.37 -16.85
C ASP A 145 3.31 16.30 -15.65
N GLY A 146 4.07 17.40 -15.52
CA GLY A 146 3.91 18.37 -14.42
C GLY A 146 4.68 18.05 -13.13
N HIS A 147 5.50 16.99 -13.10
CA HIS A 147 6.31 16.68 -11.93
C HIS A 147 7.38 17.77 -11.63
N PRO A 148 7.62 18.12 -10.34
CA PRO A 148 8.65 19.09 -9.94
C PRO A 148 10.03 18.46 -9.66
N PHE A 149 10.18 17.14 -9.86
CA PHE A 149 11.43 16.41 -9.60
C PHE A 149 12.60 16.85 -10.47
N VAL A 150 13.80 16.89 -9.89
CA VAL A 150 15.02 17.35 -10.56
C VAL A 150 16.17 16.35 -10.41
N VAL A 151 17.05 16.34 -11.43
CA VAL A 151 18.34 15.63 -11.45
C VAL A 151 19.45 16.57 -11.92
N ASP A 152 20.61 16.51 -11.27
CA ASP A 152 21.74 17.41 -11.56
C ASP A 152 22.52 17.05 -12.85
N SER A 153 22.43 15.81 -13.34
CA SER A 153 23.11 15.39 -14.58
C SER A 153 22.26 14.43 -15.41
N SER A 154 22.30 14.59 -16.74
CA SER A 154 21.46 13.86 -17.71
C SER A 154 21.95 12.43 -18.01
N SER A 155 22.60 11.78 -17.05
CA SER A 155 23.06 10.39 -17.21
C SER A 155 21.92 9.43 -16.89
N ARG A 156 21.94 8.23 -17.48
CA ARG A 156 20.98 7.18 -17.14
C ARG A 156 21.01 6.91 -15.64
N TYR A 157 19.96 7.31 -14.94
CA TYR A 157 19.86 7.21 -13.49
C TYR A 157 18.96 6.04 -13.09
N TRP A 158 19.49 5.23 -12.17
CA TRP A 158 18.80 4.12 -11.54
C TRP A 158 18.64 4.45 -10.07
N SER A 159 17.47 4.16 -9.49
CA SER A 159 17.31 4.17 -8.03
C SER A 159 17.00 2.78 -7.53
N TRP A 160 17.66 2.38 -6.45
CA TRP A 160 17.29 1.18 -5.70
C TRP A 160 15.88 1.30 -5.14
N SER A 161 15.20 0.16 -5.03
CA SER A 161 14.04 -0.01 -4.16
C SER A 161 14.43 -0.81 -2.92
N SER A 162 13.63 -0.72 -1.85
CA SER A 162 13.74 -1.58 -0.67
C SER A 162 13.27 -3.02 -0.96
N SER A 163 12.61 -3.27 -2.09
CA SER A 163 12.06 -4.58 -2.44
C SER A 163 13.10 -5.49 -3.09
N THR A 164 13.20 -6.70 -2.54
CA THR A 164 14.01 -7.79 -3.10
C THR A 164 13.23 -8.49 -4.22
N GLN A 165 13.91 -9.07 -5.22
CA GLN A 165 13.22 -9.78 -6.30
C GLN A 165 12.97 -11.26 -5.94
N PRO A 166 11.72 -11.76 -5.90
CA PRO A 166 11.47 -13.19 -5.81
C PRO A 166 11.78 -13.91 -7.15
N PRO A 167 12.29 -15.15 -7.15
CA PRO A 167 12.69 -15.97 -6.00
C PRO A 167 14.13 -15.72 -5.52
N ASP A 168 14.89 -14.83 -6.17
CA ASP A 168 16.31 -14.58 -5.87
C ASP A 168 16.52 -13.29 -5.05
N THR A 169 16.48 -13.43 -3.73
CA THR A 169 16.63 -12.32 -2.78
C THR A 169 18.03 -11.69 -2.78
N ARG A 170 18.99 -12.20 -3.57
CA ARG A 170 20.29 -11.54 -3.82
C ARG A 170 20.14 -10.31 -4.69
N ASN A 171 19.01 -10.16 -5.38
CA ASN A 171 18.69 -9.01 -6.21
C ASN A 171 17.72 -8.07 -5.49
N ALA A 172 17.87 -6.77 -5.74
CA ALA A 172 16.85 -5.78 -5.46
C ALA A 172 16.33 -5.20 -6.77
N HIS A 173 15.08 -4.78 -6.78
CA HIS A 173 14.58 -4.03 -7.91
C HIS A 173 15.24 -2.64 -7.93
N ALA A 174 15.54 -2.16 -9.13
CA ALA A 174 15.97 -0.81 -9.40
C ALA A 174 15.13 -0.24 -10.54
N SER A 175 14.58 0.95 -10.34
CA SER A 175 13.80 1.62 -11.39
C SER A 175 14.73 2.42 -12.29
N VAL A 176 14.56 2.25 -13.60
CA VAL A 176 15.10 3.16 -14.61
C VAL A 176 14.12 4.31 -14.73
N LEU A 177 14.62 5.52 -14.51
CA LEU A 177 13.83 6.72 -14.74
C LEU A 177 13.51 6.98 -16.24
N TYR A 178 13.64 5.97 -17.11
CA TYR A 178 13.30 5.98 -18.55
C TYR A 178 12.07 5.12 -18.88
N GLY A 179 11.25 4.73 -17.89
CA GLY A 179 10.00 4.02 -18.16
C GLY A 179 10.03 2.51 -17.88
N GLY A 180 11.09 2.01 -17.23
CA GLY A 180 11.31 0.59 -17.07
C GLY A 180 11.88 0.20 -15.71
N MET A 181 11.61 -1.02 -15.29
CA MET A 181 12.07 -1.58 -14.03
C MET A 181 13.06 -2.71 -14.33
N SER A 182 14.16 -2.82 -13.60
CA SER A 182 15.05 -3.98 -13.70
C SER A 182 15.49 -4.45 -12.34
N ALA A 183 16.13 -5.62 -12.30
CA ALA A 183 16.71 -6.15 -11.10
C ALA A 183 18.24 -6.07 -11.19
N LEU A 184 18.86 -5.63 -10.10
CA LEU A 184 20.30 -5.52 -9.97
C LEU A 184 20.75 -6.34 -8.74
N LEU A 185 21.98 -6.87 -8.76
CA LEU A 185 22.53 -7.60 -7.64
C LEU A 185 22.78 -6.63 -6.48
N LYS A 186 22.40 -7.01 -5.26
CA LYS A 186 22.67 -6.18 -4.06
C LYS A 186 24.15 -6.11 -3.67
N THR A 187 25.02 -6.79 -4.42
CA THR A 187 26.45 -6.92 -4.14
C THR A 187 27.18 -5.60 -4.45
N ARG A 188 28.47 -5.52 -4.11
CA ARG A 188 29.29 -4.31 -4.32
C ARG A 188 29.55 -3.97 -5.79
N THR A 189 29.21 -4.83 -6.73
CA THR A 189 29.54 -4.64 -8.15
C THR A 189 28.50 -3.80 -8.88
N ASP A 190 27.23 -3.96 -8.53
CA ASP A 190 26.16 -3.15 -9.09
C ASP A 190 25.93 -1.94 -8.19
N VAL A 191 25.74 -0.79 -8.83
CA VAL A 191 25.57 0.48 -8.16
C VAL A 191 24.43 1.25 -8.79
N ALA A 192 23.64 1.90 -7.94
CA ALA A 192 22.55 2.79 -8.32
C ALA A 192 22.46 3.93 -7.29
N GLY A 193 21.53 4.85 -7.47
CA GLY A 193 21.22 5.88 -6.49
C GLY A 193 20.20 5.42 -5.44
N GLY A 194 19.92 6.31 -4.50
CA GLY A 194 18.98 6.08 -3.39
C GLY A 194 18.03 7.27 -3.28
N TRP A 195 16.91 7.21 -4.01
CA TRP A 195 15.86 8.20 -3.89
C TRP A 195 15.03 7.92 -2.64
N ALA A 196 14.87 8.91 -1.77
CA ALA A 196 14.19 8.72 -0.50
C ALA A 196 12.72 9.14 -0.57
N VAL A 197 11.89 8.37 0.13
CA VAL A 197 10.46 8.62 0.34
C VAL A 197 10.17 8.53 1.83
N ARG A 198 9.13 9.22 2.27
CA ARG A 198 8.52 9.03 3.58
C ARG A 198 7.02 9.17 3.48
N ASP A 199 6.34 8.74 4.52
CA ASP A 199 4.91 8.91 4.64
C ASP A 199 4.61 10.39 4.96
N GLY A 200 3.46 10.89 4.49
CA GLY A 200 3.05 12.28 4.71
C GLY A 200 2.85 12.59 6.20
N VAL A 201 3.22 13.81 6.64
CA VAL A 201 2.88 14.30 7.98
C VAL A 201 1.44 14.82 7.96
N GLY A 202 0.52 13.88 7.87
CA GLY A 202 -0.89 14.05 8.12
C GLY A 202 -1.37 12.71 8.63
N GLU A 203 -2.24 12.71 9.64
CA GLU A 203 -3.17 11.60 9.85
C GLU A 203 -3.69 11.18 8.46
N PRO A 204 -3.86 9.88 8.15
CA PRO A 204 -4.22 9.40 6.81
C PRO A 204 -5.64 9.83 6.39
N ASN A 205 -6.18 10.92 6.90
CA ASN A 205 -7.58 11.27 6.83
C ASN A 205 -7.75 12.68 6.28
N THR A 206 -8.00 12.76 4.97
CA THR A 206 -9.18 13.54 4.59
C THR A 206 -10.24 12.52 4.20
N CYS A 207 -11.14 12.20 5.13
CA CYS A 207 -12.35 11.35 4.95
C CYS A 207 -13.34 11.93 3.92
N MET A 208 -12.86 12.77 3.02
CA MET A 208 -13.59 13.64 2.13
C MET A 208 -12.66 13.99 0.96
N VAL A 209 -12.53 13.07 0.00
CA VAL A 209 -12.41 13.51 -1.38
C VAL A 209 -13.85 13.70 -1.85
N GLU A 210 -14.23 14.91 -2.29
CA GLU A 210 -15.63 15.26 -2.63
C GLU A 210 -16.31 14.32 -3.66
N THR A 211 -15.55 13.39 -4.26
CA THR A 211 -16.02 12.46 -5.29
C THR A 211 -15.90 10.98 -4.90
N LEU A 212 -15.40 10.64 -3.71
CA LEU A 212 -15.46 9.30 -3.12
C LEU A 212 -15.63 9.43 -1.59
N PRO A 213 -16.83 9.17 -1.05
CA PRO A 213 -17.00 9.11 0.39
C PRO A 213 -16.24 7.90 0.94
N ASP A 214 -15.56 8.14 2.04
CA ASP A 214 -14.86 7.17 2.87
C ASP A 214 -15.34 7.49 4.29
N SER A 215 -16.32 6.72 4.75
CA SER A 215 -17.14 7.03 5.92
C SER A 215 -16.41 6.87 7.24
N ASP A 216 -15.44 5.96 7.31
CA ASP A 216 -14.66 5.61 8.50
C ASP A 216 -13.16 5.94 8.37
N CYS A 217 -12.74 6.39 7.20
CA CYS A 217 -11.41 6.94 6.92
C CYS A 217 -10.30 5.90 7.03
N ASP A 218 -10.56 4.69 6.57
CA ASP A 218 -9.60 3.59 6.61
C ASP A 218 -8.76 3.49 5.32
N SER A 219 -8.91 4.46 4.40
CA SER A 219 -8.31 4.52 3.07
C SER A 219 -8.91 3.58 2.03
N ILE A 220 -10.05 2.93 2.32
CA ILE A 220 -10.85 2.14 1.39
C ILE A 220 -12.20 2.87 1.15
N PRO A 221 -12.52 3.30 -0.08
CA PRO A 221 -13.77 4.01 -0.35
C PRO A 221 -15.01 3.17 -0.04
N ASP A 222 -16.12 3.80 0.40
CA ASP A 222 -17.38 3.15 0.81
C ASP A 222 -17.92 2.10 -0.18
N TYR A 223 -17.62 2.25 -1.48
CA TYR A 223 -18.07 1.32 -2.52
C TYR A 223 -17.26 0.01 -2.59
N PHE A 224 -16.02 0.03 -2.11
CA PHE A 224 -15.11 -1.12 -2.03
C PHE A 224 -14.94 -1.64 -0.60
N ASP A 225 -15.44 -0.89 0.37
CA ASP A 225 -15.34 -1.22 1.78
C ASP A 225 -16.46 -2.18 2.22
N SER A 226 -16.04 -3.32 2.75
CA SER A 226 -16.91 -4.35 3.34
C SER A 226 -17.19 -4.12 4.82
N CYS A 227 -16.40 -3.27 5.46
CA CYS A 227 -16.40 -2.97 6.88
C CYS A 227 -16.47 -1.44 7.12
N PRO A 228 -17.64 -0.81 6.91
CA PRO A 228 -17.87 0.65 6.88
C PRO A 228 -17.72 1.40 8.22
N SER A 229 -17.09 0.77 9.21
CA SER A 229 -16.87 1.32 10.54
C SER A 229 -15.63 0.68 11.18
N THR A 230 -14.51 0.72 10.48
CA THR A 230 -13.20 0.39 10.99
C THR A 230 -12.67 1.48 11.92
N GLU A 231 -12.00 1.08 12.99
CA GLU A 231 -11.44 2.04 13.94
C GLU A 231 -10.24 2.78 13.30
N ALA A 232 -10.22 4.10 13.45
CA ALA A 232 -9.20 4.93 12.82
C ALA A 232 -7.78 4.51 13.24
N GLY A 233 -6.94 4.25 12.24
CA GLY A 233 -5.55 3.82 12.44
C GLY A 233 -5.37 2.30 12.54
N GLU A 234 -6.43 1.49 12.47
CA GLU A 234 -6.29 0.06 12.27
C GLU A 234 -5.74 -0.25 10.87
N MET A 235 -4.93 -1.32 10.77
CA MET A 235 -4.49 -1.83 9.48
C MET A 235 -5.62 -2.64 8.83
N VAL A 236 -6.09 -2.17 7.68
CA VAL A 236 -7.14 -2.84 6.89
C VAL A 236 -6.57 -3.62 5.72
N GLY A 237 -7.27 -4.70 5.37
CA GLY A 237 -7.02 -5.46 4.16
C GLY A 237 -7.47 -4.71 2.89
N ASP A 238 -7.49 -5.43 1.78
CA ASP A 238 -7.96 -4.92 0.48
C ASP A 238 -9.48 -4.69 0.42
N ASN A 239 -10.22 -5.19 1.41
CA ASN A 239 -11.67 -5.08 1.53
C ASN A 239 -12.14 -4.08 2.60
N GLY A 240 -11.23 -3.30 3.21
CA GLY A 240 -11.56 -2.34 4.28
C GLY A 240 -11.78 -2.96 5.65
N CYS A 241 -11.69 -4.28 5.79
CA CYS A 241 -11.82 -4.92 7.10
C CYS A 241 -10.48 -4.99 7.82
N SER A 242 -10.47 -4.67 9.10
CA SER A 242 -9.33 -4.88 9.98
C SER A 242 -9.22 -6.34 10.43
N ILE A 243 -8.12 -6.66 11.12
CA ILE A 243 -7.92 -8.01 11.68
C ILE A 243 -8.96 -8.36 12.74
N THR A 244 -9.43 -7.38 13.52
CA THR A 244 -10.39 -7.60 14.61
C THR A 244 -11.80 -7.83 14.07
N GLN A 245 -12.14 -7.19 12.95
CA GLN A 245 -13.39 -7.40 12.23
C GLN A 245 -13.36 -8.69 11.38
N THR A 246 -12.22 -9.05 10.79
CA THR A 246 -12.08 -10.25 9.94
C THR A 246 -11.91 -11.53 10.76
N CYS A 247 -11.20 -11.45 11.89
CA CYS A 247 -10.89 -12.59 12.74
C CYS A 247 -11.44 -12.37 14.15
N SER A 248 -12.77 -12.29 14.30
CA SER A 248 -13.40 -12.11 15.62
C SER A 248 -13.34 -13.39 16.47
N CYS A 249 -13.09 -13.25 17.78
CA CYS A 249 -13.12 -14.38 18.72
C CYS A 249 -14.49 -15.07 18.76
N ASP A 250 -15.57 -14.33 18.53
CA ASP A 250 -16.95 -14.82 18.66
C ASP A 250 -17.38 -15.76 17.51
N GLU A 251 -16.65 -15.73 16.39
CA GLU A 251 -17.02 -16.48 15.18
C GLU A 251 -16.34 -17.85 15.07
N PHE A 252 -15.24 -18.07 15.78
CA PHE A 252 -14.47 -19.32 15.69
C PHE A 252 -14.80 -20.28 16.81
N ARG A 253 -15.14 -21.52 16.42
CA ARG A 253 -15.44 -22.63 17.35
C ARG A 253 -14.21 -23.25 18.03
N ASN A 254 -13.01 -22.90 17.59
CA ASN A 254 -11.78 -23.35 18.20
C ASN A 254 -10.64 -22.35 17.97
N HIS A 255 -9.72 -22.28 18.93
CA HIS A 255 -8.56 -21.39 18.91
C HIS A 255 -7.69 -21.58 17.66
N GLY A 256 -7.54 -22.82 17.19
CA GLY A 256 -6.75 -23.13 15.99
C GLY A 256 -7.28 -22.50 14.70
N HIS A 257 -8.60 -22.29 14.57
CA HIS A 257 -9.19 -21.62 13.41
C HIS A 257 -9.02 -20.11 13.46
N TYR A 258 -9.13 -19.51 14.66
CA TYR A 258 -8.81 -18.10 14.87
C TYR A 258 -7.36 -17.80 14.48
N VAL A 259 -6.40 -18.59 14.98
CA VAL A 259 -4.97 -18.41 14.65
C VAL A 259 -4.73 -18.57 13.13
N LYS A 260 -5.41 -19.50 12.46
CA LYS A 260 -5.32 -19.63 10.99
C LYS A 260 -5.88 -18.41 10.26
N CYS A 261 -6.97 -17.82 10.75
CA CYS A 261 -7.51 -16.58 10.21
C CYS A 261 -6.48 -15.45 10.30
N VAL A 262 -5.89 -15.25 11.49
CA VAL A 262 -4.87 -14.22 11.71
C VAL A 262 -3.64 -14.43 10.83
N VAL A 263 -3.17 -15.68 10.69
CA VAL A 263 -2.06 -16.00 9.77
C VAL A 263 -2.41 -15.59 8.35
N SER A 264 -3.58 -16.00 7.84
CA SER A 264 -4.04 -15.67 6.49
C SER A 264 -4.17 -14.15 6.28
N PHE A 265 -4.74 -13.44 7.25
CA PHE A 265 -4.89 -11.98 7.17
C PHE A 265 -3.53 -11.27 7.21
N SER A 266 -2.60 -11.75 8.05
CA SER A 266 -1.24 -11.21 8.12
C SER A 266 -0.46 -11.40 6.82
N GLU A 267 -0.72 -12.48 6.07
CA GLU A 267 -0.16 -12.70 4.73
C GLU A 267 -0.73 -11.71 3.71
N VAL A 268 -2.03 -11.37 3.81
CA VAL A 268 -2.65 -10.32 2.98
C VAL A 268 -1.98 -8.98 3.25
N LEU A 269 -1.87 -8.55 4.51
CA LEU A 269 -1.18 -7.32 4.89
C LEU A 269 0.29 -7.31 4.40
N SER A 270 0.99 -8.44 4.52
CA SER A 270 2.36 -8.61 4.06
C SER A 270 2.47 -8.51 2.52
N SER A 271 1.52 -9.08 1.79
CA SER A 271 1.43 -9.00 0.33
C SER A 271 1.10 -7.60 -0.20
N MET A 272 0.38 -6.82 0.61
CA MET A 272 0.07 -5.40 0.38
C MET A 272 1.24 -4.49 0.79
N GLY A 273 2.20 -5.01 1.57
CA GLY A 273 3.35 -4.25 2.08
C GLY A 273 3.02 -3.39 3.30
N LEU A 274 1.87 -3.62 3.95
CA LEU A 274 1.44 -2.90 5.15
C LEU A 274 2.19 -3.37 6.41
N VAL A 275 2.68 -4.60 6.41
CA VAL A 275 3.49 -5.16 7.50
C VAL A 275 4.77 -5.82 6.97
N ASN A 276 5.86 -5.69 7.70
CA ASN A 276 7.11 -6.43 7.44
C ASN A 276 7.12 -7.80 8.15
N SER A 277 8.12 -8.64 7.87
CA SER A 277 8.20 -9.99 8.45
C SER A 277 8.26 -10.03 9.98
N LYS A 278 8.78 -8.98 10.63
CA LYS A 278 8.78 -8.88 12.09
C LYS A 278 7.38 -8.57 12.60
N GLN A 279 6.72 -7.55 12.05
CA GLN A 279 5.35 -7.19 12.41
C GLN A 279 4.37 -8.34 12.14
N GLN A 280 4.56 -9.08 11.04
CA GLN A 280 3.78 -10.28 10.76
C GLN A 280 3.98 -11.37 11.82
N SER A 281 5.21 -11.62 12.24
CA SER A 281 5.51 -12.58 13.31
C SER A 281 4.94 -12.12 14.66
N ASP A 282 4.97 -10.82 14.94
CA ASP A 282 4.43 -10.24 16.17
C ASP A 282 2.90 -10.41 16.20
N LEU A 283 2.19 -10.11 15.11
CA LEU A 283 0.73 -10.33 14.97
C LEU A 283 0.32 -11.80 15.20
N VAL A 284 1.05 -12.75 14.62
CA VAL A 284 0.78 -14.18 14.81
C VAL A 284 1.09 -14.64 16.24
N SER A 285 2.14 -14.09 16.85
CA SER A 285 2.50 -14.36 18.24
C SER A 285 1.46 -13.82 19.22
N ASP A 286 0.93 -12.62 18.97
CA ASP A 286 -0.11 -12.00 19.80
C ASP A 286 -1.43 -12.78 19.71
N ALA A 287 -1.77 -13.27 18.50
CA ALA A 287 -2.92 -14.14 18.32
C ALA A 287 -2.84 -15.45 19.10
N ALA A 288 -1.64 -16.01 19.31
CA ALA A 288 -1.47 -17.20 20.13
C ALA A 288 -1.81 -16.98 21.61
N GLY A 289 -1.80 -15.73 22.08
CA GLY A 289 -2.22 -15.34 23.44
C GLY A 289 -3.64 -14.80 23.54
N ALA A 290 -4.35 -14.66 22.42
CA ALA A 290 -5.70 -14.09 22.34
C ALA A 290 -6.78 -15.18 22.13
N CYS A 291 -8.04 -14.86 22.44
CA CYS A 291 -9.18 -15.78 22.29
C CYS A 291 -8.92 -17.18 22.90
N ASN A 292 -8.46 -17.21 24.16
CA ASN A 292 -8.16 -18.45 24.89
C ASN A 292 -9.29 -18.87 25.86
N ASP A 293 -10.42 -18.15 25.80
CA ASP A 293 -11.59 -18.32 26.66
C ASP A 293 -12.66 -19.11 25.88
N PHE A 294 -12.36 -20.38 25.57
CA PHE A 294 -13.43 -21.30 25.20
C PHE A 294 -14.04 -21.77 26.52
N ILE A 295 -15.29 -21.39 26.72
CA ILE A 295 -16.11 -21.91 27.82
C ILE A 295 -16.14 -23.44 27.65
N ASP A 296 -15.61 -24.15 28.64
CA ASP A 296 -15.90 -25.56 28.88
C ASP A 296 -17.39 -25.66 29.27
N ASP A 297 -18.30 -25.58 28.29
CA ASP A 297 -19.75 -25.77 28.46
C ASP A 297 -20.17 -27.23 28.16
N ASP A 298 -19.25 -28.19 28.32
CA ASP A 298 -19.52 -29.64 28.18
C ASP A 298 -19.72 -30.32 29.57
N ASP A 299 -20.13 -29.58 30.61
CA ASP A 299 -20.36 -30.09 31.97
C ASP A 299 -21.86 -30.15 32.37
N ASP A 300 -22.78 -30.34 31.43
CA ASP A 300 -24.19 -30.68 31.75
C ASP A 300 -24.76 -31.66 30.71
N ASP A 301 -24.85 -32.93 31.11
CA ASP A 301 -25.86 -33.95 30.75
C ASP A 301 -25.22 -35.35 30.66
N ASP A 302 -25.17 -36.05 31.80
CA ASP A 302 -25.42 -37.52 31.90
C ASP A 302 -25.47 -37.91 33.40
N ASP A 303 -26.31 -37.22 34.17
CA ASP A 303 -27.00 -37.84 35.31
C ASP A 303 -28.36 -38.29 34.76
N ASP A 304 -28.54 -39.60 34.57
CA ASP A 304 -29.77 -40.35 34.90
C ASP A 304 -29.58 -41.82 34.46
N ASP A 305 -29.31 -42.65 35.47
CA ASP A 305 -29.99 -43.91 35.79
C ASP A 305 -30.43 -44.84 34.65
N ASP A 306 -29.93 -46.09 34.68
CA ASP A 306 -30.77 -47.29 34.75
C ASP A 306 -29.89 -48.54 34.97
N ASP A 307 -29.89 -48.97 36.24
CA ASP A 307 -30.25 -50.31 36.71
C ASP A 307 -29.63 -51.59 36.09
N ASP A 308 -29.04 -52.32 37.03
CA ASP A 308 -29.26 -53.74 37.32
C ASP A 308 -28.46 -54.86 36.61
N ASP A 309 -28.26 -55.88 37.44
CA ASP A 309 -27.81 -57.25 37.24
C ASP A 309 -26.28 -57.46 37.18
N ASP A 310 -25.66 -58.35 37.94
CA ASP A 310 -26.05 -59.24 39.03
C ASP A 310 -24.71 -59.90 39.46
N ASP A 311 -24.66 -60.39 40.70
CA ASP A 311 -24.08 -61.68 41.11
C ASP A 311 -22.66 -62.04 40.60
N ASP A 312 -21.70 -62.51 41.39
CA ASP A 312 -21.66 -63.04 42.74
C ASP A 312 -20.22 -63.57 42.88
N ASP A 313 -19.84 -63.84 44.13
CA ASP A 313 -18.99 -64.95 44.53
C ASP A 313 -17.46 -64.87 44.36
N ASP A 314 -16.87 -65.00 45.57
CA ASP A 314 -15.78 -65.91 45.91
C ASP A 314 -14.37 -65.52 45.44
N ASP A 315 -13.32 -65.70 46.21
CA ASP A 315 -13.05 -66.03 47.61
C ASP A 315 -11.50 -65.95 47.67
N ASP A 316 -10.95 -66.19 48.85
CA ASP A 316 -9.55 -66.55 49.11
C ASP A 316 -8.57 -65.34 49.19
N ASP A 317 -8.38 -64.79 50.38
CA ASP A 317 -7.60 -65.34 51.50
C ASP A 317 -6.08 -65.20 51.32
N ASP A 318 -5.50 -64.65 52.39
CA ASP A 318 -4.25 -65.06 53.00
C ASP A 318 -2.91 -64.63 52.35
N ASP A 319 -2.30 -63.69 53.07
CA ASP A 319 -1.09 -63.93 53.86
C ASP A 319 0.18 -63.13 53.52
N ASP A 320 0.69 -62.58 54.63
CA ASP A 320 2.09 -62.39 55.01
C ASP A 320 2.86 -61.16 54.49
N ASP A 321 2.82 -60.13 55.35
CA ASP A 321 3.98 -59.63 56.12
C ASP A 321 5.38 -60.18 55.72
N ASP A 322 6.31 -59.27 55.39
CA ASP A 322 7.47 -59.03 56.25
C ASP A 322 8.36 -57.88 55.71
N ASP A 323 8.91 -57.13 56.68
CA ASP A 323 9.87 -56.01 56.63
C ASP A 323 11.10 -56.18 55.70
#